data_AF-A0A3S0CCJ9-F1
#
_entry.id   AF-A0A3S0CCJ9-F1
#
_cell.length_a   1.000
_cell.length_b   1.000
_cell.length_c   1.000
_cell.angle_alpha   90.00
_cell.angle_beta   90.00
_cell.angle_gamma   90.00
#
_symmetry.space_group_name_H-M   'P 1'
#
loop_
_entity.id
_entity.type
_entity.pdbx_description
1 polymer ?
#
loop_
_entity_poly.entity_id
_entity_poly.type
_entity_poly.pdbx_seq_one_letter_code
_entity_poly.pdbx_strand_id
1 'polypeptide(L)'
;MKRILLTVGLWLALWATHAHAVDANDALRQRVAAFLDEWHDDAAHSRQAYFDKIAPDGVYIGTDKTERWVRDDFKRWAAPYFAKPSAWAFKATKRHIASSEDGRWIWFDEQLETQMGLCQASGVIRNGKQGLRIAHYQLSLTVPNELVDRISQDISAFEKAHPAK
;
A
#
# COMPACT_ATOMS: atom_id res chain seq x y z
N MET A 1 -10.22 -72.32 23.52
CA MET A 1 -11.16 -71.19 23.29
C MET A 1 -10.31 -69.93 23.12
N LYS A 2 -9.99 -69.63 21.86
CA LYS A 2 -9.27 -68.43 21.44
C LYS A 2 -10.27 -67.28 21.46
N ARG A 3 -10.10 -66.26 22.30
CA ARG A 3 -10.79 -64.98 22.12
C ARG A 3 -10.30 -63.93 23.10
N ILE A 4 -9.92 -62.79 22.51
CA ILE A 4 -10.05 -61.43 23.03
C ILE A 4 -9.02 -61.06 24.09
N LEU A 5 -7.95 -60.39 23.66
CA LEU A 5 -7.22 -59.33 24.36
C LEU A 5 -5.94 -59.08 23.55
N LEU A 6 -5.98 -58.18 22.56
CA LEU A 6 -4.80 -57.49 21.98
C LEU A 6 -5.16 -56.82 20.63
N THR A 7 -6.14 -55.92 20.57
CA THR A 7 -6.29 -55.01 19.40
C THR A 7 -7.19 -53.80 19.73
N VAL A 8 -6.87 -52.97 20.73
CA VAL A 8 -7.45 -51.61 20.82
C VAL A 8 -6.44 -50.69 21.51
N GLY A 9 -5.49 -50.14 20.76
CA GLY A 9 -4.51 -49.23 21.36
C GLY A 9 -3.46 -48.70 20.41
N LEU A 10 -3.73 -48.64 19.10
CA LEU A 10 -2.79 -48.06 18.15
C LEU A 10 -3.48 -47.53 16.89
N TRP A 11 -4.62 -46.85 17.03
CA TRP A 11 -5.35 -46.28 15.88
C TRP A 11 -5.94 -44.88 16.14
N LEU A 12 -5.35 -44.10 17.07
CA LEU A 12 -5.80 -42.73 17.38
C LEU A 12 -4.65 -41.73 17.58
N ALA A 13 -3.47 -41.97 17.00
CA ALA A 13 -2.36 -41.01 16.99
C ALA A 13 -1.95 -40.58 15.57
N LEU A 14 -2.91 -40.63 14.63
CA LEU A 14 -2.80 -40.02 13.29
C LEU A 14 -3.90 -38.98 13.11
N TRP A 15 -4.13 -38.14 14.12
CA TRP A 15 -4.59 -36.79 13.84
C TRP A 15 -3.34 -36.02 13.44
N ALA A 16 -3.00 -36.20 12.17
CA ALA A 16 -2.01 -35.44 11.45
C ALA A 16 -2.11 -34.00 11.91
N THR A 17 -1.02 -33.50 12.48
CA THR A 17 -0.73 -32.09 12.62
C THR A 17 -0.95 -31.44 11.26
N HIS A 18 -2.17 -30.96 11.01
CA HIS A 18 -2.42 -29.91 10.06
C HIS A 18 -1.91 -28.66 10.75
N ALA A 19 -0.58 -28.54 10.81
CA ALA A 19 0.02 -27.23 10.87
C ALA A 19 -0.64 -26.49 9.71
N HIS A 20 -1.48 -25.52 10.03
CA HIS A 20 -2.02 -24.62 9.03
C HIS A 20 -0.79 -23.98 8.41
N ALA A 21 -0.35 -24.49 7.26
CA ALA A 21 0.51 -23.75 6.39
C ALA A 21 -0.30 -22.51 6.07
N VAL A 22 -0.01 -21.40 6.76
CA VAL A 22 -0.51 -20.09 6.37
C VAL A 22 -0.26 -20.02 4.88
N ASP A 23 -1.33 -19.85 4.09
CA ASP A 23 -1.22 -19.73 2.64
C ASP A 23 -0.09 -18.73 2.37
N ALA A 24 0.91 -19.12 1.58
CA ALA A 24 2.06 -18.26 1.31
C ALA A 24 1.60 -16.90 0.77
N ASN A 25 0.44 -16.86 0.11
CA ASN A 25 -0.24 -15.65 -0.32
C ASN A 25 -0.76 -14.80 0.86
N ASP A 26 -1.36 -15.42 1.89
CA ASP A 26 -1.80 -14.72 3.11
C ASP A 26 -0.63 -14.16 3.91
N ALA A 27 0.46 -14.92 4.04
CA ALA A 27 1.68 -14.44 4.72
C ALA A 27 2.30 -13.24 3.98
N LEU A 28 2.34 -13.30 2.64
CA LEU A 28 2.79 -12.17 1.83
C LEU A 28 1.86 -10.97 2.00
N ARG A 29 0.54 -11.19 1.97
CA ARG A 29 -0.47 -10.14 2.15
C ARG A 29 -0.31 -9.41 3.48
N GLN A 30 -0.11 -10.14 4.58
CA GLN A 30 0.11 -9.56 5.90
C GLN A 30 1.41 -8.76 5.97
N ARG A 31 2.49 -9.27 5.37
CA ARG A 31 3.77 -8.54 5.29
C ARG A 31 3.66 -7.25 4.50
N VAL A 32 2.90 -7.27 3.38
CA VAL A 32 2.63 -6.07 2.57
C VAL A 32 1.78 -5.07 3.35
N ALA A 33 0.75 -5.53 4.05
CA ALA A 33 -0.08 -4.65 4.88
C ALA A 33 0.76 -3.94 5.95
N ALA A 34 1.59 -4.67 6.68
CA ALA A 34 2.50 -4.10 7.68
C ALA A 34 3.50 -3.12 7.06
N PHE A 35 4.05 -3.44 5.89
CA PHE A 35 4.94 -2.55 5.15
C PHE A 35 4.26 -1.22 4.77
N LEU A 36 3.01 -1.27 4.31
CA LEU A 36 2.22 -0.08 3.98
C LEU A 36 1.86 0.74 5.21
N ASP A 37 1.49 0.10 6.33
CA ASP A 37 1.22 0.78 7.59
C ASP A 37 2.47 1.51 8.11
N GLU A 38 3.63 0.85 8.07
CA GLU A 38 4.91 1.45 8.46
C GLU A 38 5.34 2.57 7.49
N TRP A 39 4.97 2.47 6.21
CA TRP A 39 5.22 3.53 5.23
C TRP A 39 4.37 4.77 5.53
N HIS A 40 3.09 4.61 5.85
CA HIS A 40 2.21 5.70 6.27
C HIS A 40 2.66 6.30 7.61
N ASP A 41 3.10 5.47 8.56
CA ASP A 41 3.60 5.93 9.86
C ASP A 41 4.89 6.75 9.75
N ASP A 42 5.80 6.37 8.84
CA ASP A 42 7.01 7.15 8.57
C ASP A 42 6.68 8.54 8.01
N ALA A 43 5.69 8.65 7.13
CA ALA A 43 5.21 9.95 6.64
C ALA A 43 4.59 10.79 7.76
N ALA A 44 3.79 10.17 8.63
CA ALA A 44 3.12 10.85 9.73
C ALA A 44 4.11 11.42 10.76
N HIS A 45 5.31 10.84 10.85
CA HIS A 45 6.39 11.26 11.75
C HIS A 45 7.63 11.81 11.03
N SER A 46 7.50 12.15 9.75
CA SER A 46 8.59 12.73 8.92
C SER A 46 9.91 11.93 8.93
N ARG A 47 9.83 10.60 9.01
CA ARG A 47 11.01 9.73 9.05
C ARG A 47 11.56 9.51 7.65
N GLN A 48 12.88 9.64 7.50
CA GLN A 48 13.55 9.49 6.20
C GLN A 48 13.40 8.08 5.59
N ALA A 49 13.16 7.06 6.42
CA ALA A 49 12.87 5.69 6.00
C ALA A 49 11.64 5.59 5.06
N TYR A 50 10.75 6.59 5.09
CA TYR A 50 9.67 6.75 4.13
C TYR A 50 10.15 6.64 2.67
N PHE A 51 11.24 7.33 2.33
CA PHE A 51 11.78 7.33 0.98
C PHE A 51 12.56 6.05 0.67
N ASP A 52 13.17 5.42 1.68
CA ASP A 52 13.92 4.18 1.50
C ASP A 52 13.01 2.99 1.15
N LYS A 53 11.71 3.09 1.47
CA LYS A 53 10.65 2.14 1.07
C LYS A 53 10.23 2.28 -0.39
N ILE A 54 10.64 3.35 -1.08
CA ILE A 54 10.41 3.56 -2.52
C ILE A 54 11.64 3.06 -3.29
N ALA A 55 11.43 2.35 -4.39
CA ALA A 55 12.51 1.93 -5.27
C ALA A 55 13.27 3.15 -5.81
N PRO A 56 14.59 3.07 -6.10
CA PRO A 56 15.32 4.18 -6.69
C PRO A 56 14.71 4.71 -8.00
N ASP A 57 14.17 3.80 -8.81
CA ASP A 57 13.42 4.09 -10.04
C ASP A 57 11.90 4.20 -9.81
N GLY A 58 11.47 4.22 -8.55
CA GLY A 58 10.07 4.26 -8.16
C GLY A 58 9.45 5.61 -8.45
N VAL A 59 8.19 5.59 -8.89
CA VAL A 59 7.42 6.78 -9.25
C VAL A 59 6.39 7.10 -8.19
N TYR A 60 6.30 8.37 -7.81
CA TYR A 60 5.24 8.92 -6.98
C TYR A 60 4.43 9.93 -7.80
N ILE A 61 3.11 9.74 -7.84
CA ILE A 61 2.14 10.66 -8.45
C ILE A 61 1.26 11.22 -7.33
N GLY A 62 1.28 12.54 -7.18
CA GLY A 62 0.46 13.25 -6.21
C GLY A 62 -0.94 13.56 -6.76
N THR A 63 -1.65 14.43 -6.05
CA THR A 63 -3.03 14.81 -6.39
C THR A 63 -3.10 15.93 -7.42
N ASP A 64 -2.08 16.78 -7.52
CA ASP A 64 -2.03 17.84 -8.52
C ASP A 64 -1.47 17.34 -9.86
N LYS A 65 -1.97 17.89 -10.98
CA LYS A 65 -1.64 17.43 -12.34
C LYS A 65 -0.15 17.50 -12.67
N THR A 66 0.64 18.31 -11.96
CA THR A 66 2.08 18.47 -12.16
C THR A 66 2.91 17.53 -11.29
N GLU A 67 2.27 16.82 -10.36
CA GLU A 67 2.92 15.99 -9.35
C GLU A 67 3.25 14.61 -9.90
N ARG A 68 4.41 14.50 -10.53
CA ARG A 68 5.00 13.23 -10.93
C ARG A 68 6.50 13.28 -10.75
N TRP A 69 7.03 12.40 -9.91
CA TRP A 69 8.46 12.37 -9.59
C TRP A 69 9.00 10.96 -9.55
N VAL A 70 10.28 10.80 -9.91
CA VAL A 70 11.08 9.67 -9.46
C VAL A 70 11.51 9.92 -8.00
N ARG A 71 11.71 8.87 -7.21
CA ARG A 71 11.97 8.92 -5.77
C ARG A 71 12.88 10.07 -5.31
N ASP A 72 14.04 10.26 -5.93
CA ASP A 72 15.02 11.23 -5.44
C ASP A 72 14.58 12.69 -5.71
N ASP A 73 13.86 12.93 -6.79
CA ASP A 73 13.23 14.23 -7.05
C ASP A 73 12.05 14.46 -6.12
N PHE A 74 11.26 13.41 -5.84
CA PHE A 74 10.19 13.47 -4.85
C PHE A 74 10.74 13.82 -3.46
N LYS A 75 11.82 13.15 -3.05
CA LYS A 75 12.49 13.40 -1.77
C LYS A 75 12.98 14.84 -1.67
N ARG A 76 13.52 15.40 -2.76
CA ARG A 76 13.97 16.79 -2.80
C ARG A 76 12.79 17.76 -2.69
N TRP A 77 11.71 17.51 -3.43
CA TRP A 77 10.48 18.30 -3.37
C TRP A 77 9.80 18.22 -1.99
N ALA A 78 9.84 17.04 -1.36
CA ALA A 78 9.21 16.78 -0.06
C ALA A 78 10.02 17.29 1.15
N ALA A 79 11.29 17.68 0.95
CA ALA A 79 12.18 18.16 2.00
C ALA A 79 11.58 19.22 2.95
N PRO A 80 10.93 20.30 2.48
CA PRO A 80 10.29 21.29 3.37
C PRO A 80 9.13 20.72 4.20
N TYR A 81 8.48 19.65 3.74
CA TYR A 81 7.41 18.99 4.49
C TYR A 81 7.98 18.06 5.57
N PHE A 82 9.04 17.31 5.24
CA PHE A 82 9.74 16.42 6.18
C PHE A 82 10.63 17.15 7.19
N ALA A 83 10.82 18.47 7.04
CA ALA A 83 11.44 19.31 8.08
C ALA A 83 10.48 19.61 9.25
N LYS A 84 9.18 19.33 9.10
CA LYS A 84 8.16 19.49 10.15
C LYS A 84 8.01 18.19 10.95
N PRO A 85 7.44 18.22 12.17
CA PRO A 85 7.21 17.00 12.96
C PRO A 85 6.30 15.95 12.30
N SER A 86 5.47 16.38 11.34
CA SER A 86 4.58 15.54 10.56
C SER A 86 4.48 16.09 9.13
N ALA A 87 4.60 15.23 8.12
CA ALA A 87 4.41 15.59 6.72
C ALA A 87 2.96 15.33 6.29
N TRP A 88 2.56 14.06 6.26
CA TRP A 88 1.22 13.63 5.87
C TRP A 88 0.73 12.53 6.81
N ALA A 89 -0.51 12.67 7.29
CA ALA A 89 -1.15 11.65 8.12
C ALA A 89 -2.16 10.89 7.27
N PHE A 90 -1.81 9.66 6.89
CA PHE A 90 -2.67 8.76 6.12
C PHE A 90 -3.06 7.57 6.98
N LYS A 91 -4.36 7.34 7.09
CA LYS A 91 -4.91 6.18 7.80
C LYS A 91 -5.75 5.35 6.85
N ALA A 92 -5.33 4.13 6.58
CA ALA A 92 -6.08 3.21 5.74
C ALA A 92 -7.39 2.80 6.42
N THR A 93 -8.50 3.01 5.73
CA THR A 93 -9.84 2.54 6.13
C THR A 93 -10.27 1.30 5.36
N LYS A 94 -9.74 1.13 4.15
CA LYS A 94 -9.84 -0.08 3.34
C LYS A 94 -8.53 -0.32 2.62
N ARG A 95 -8.17 -1.59 2.46
CA ARG A 95 -6.98 -2.00 1.74
C ARG A 95 -7.24 -3.30 1.01
N HIS A 96 -6.98 -3.30 -0.29
CA HIS A 96 -6.95 -4.50 -1.13
C HIS A 96 -5.51 -4.75 -1.56
N ILE A 97 -5.09 -6.01 -1.52
CA ILE A 97 -3.74 -6.44 -1.90
C ILE A 97 -3.89 -7.70 -2.76
N ALA A 98 -3.29 -7.67 -3.94
CA ALA A 98 -3.16 -8.80 -4.85
C ALA A 98 -1.68 -8.97 -5.24
N SER A 99 -1.28 -10.17 -5.65
CA SER A 99 0.08 -10.44 -6.09
C SER A 99 0.11 -11.30 -7.35
N SER A 100 1.22 -11.24 -8.09
CA SER A 100 1.49 -12.14 -9.21
C SER A 100 1.63 -13.57 -8.70
N GLU A 101 1.45 -14.57 -9.56
CA GLU A 101 1.57 -15.99 -9.18
C GLU A 101 2.92 -16.32 -8.53
N ASP A 102 3.99 -15.62 -8.95
CA ASP A 102 5.34 -15.75 -8.41
C ASP A 102 5.64 -14.85 -7.20
N GLY A 103 4.66 -14.04 -6.75
CA GLY A 103 4.76 -13.13 -5.62
C GLY A 103 5.78 -11.99 -5.79
N ARG A 104 6.35 -11.78 -6.98
CA ARG A 104 7.36 -10.74 -7.25
C ARG A 104 6.77 -9.35 -7.41
N TRP A 105 5.54 -9.27 -7.92
CA TRP A 105 4.80 -8.04 -8.11
C TRP A 105 3.53 -8.06 -7.30
N ILE A 106 3.25 -6.95 -6.63
CA ILE A 106 2.09 -6.80 -5.76
C ILE A 106 1.38 -5.53 -6.18
N TRP A 107 0.06 -5.60 -6.34
CA TRP A 107 -0.80 -4.45 -6.54
C TRP A 107 -1.58 -4.21 -5.26
N PHE A 108 -1.75 -2.94 -4.91
CA PHE A 108 -2.60 -2.56 -3.81
C PHE A 108 -3.41 -1.32 -4.17
N ASP A 109 -4.56 -1.21 -3.53
CA ASP A 109 -5.34 0.00 -3.49
C ASP A 109 -5.89 0.23 -2.08
N GLU A 110 -5.97 1.50 -1.69
CA GLU A 110 -6.35 1.93 -0.35
C GLU A 110 -7.33 3.08 -0.41
N GLN A 111 -8.31 3.06 0.50
CA GLN A 111 -9.02 4.27 0.91
C GLN A 111 -8.33 4.83 2.15
N LEU A 112 -7.92 6.09 2.08
CA LEU A 112 -7.14 6.78 3.11
C LEU A 112 -7.94 7.94 3.69
N GLU A 113 -8.11 7.96 5.01
CA GLU A 113 -8.45 9.18 5.73
C GLU A 113 -7.22 10.10 5.73
N THR A 114 -7.39 11.33 5.22
CA THR A 114 -6.32 12.33 5.10
C THR A 114 -6.80 13.71 5.54
N GLN A 115 -5.88 14.67 5.58
CA GLN A 115 -6.18 16.09 5.82
C GLN A 115 -7.02 16.73 4.70
N MET A 116 -7.01 16.13 3.50
CA MET A 116 -7.76 16.59 2.32
C MET A 116 -9.16 15.95 2.23
N GLY A 117 -9.53 15.12 3.21
CA GLY A 117 -10.69 14.24 3.14
C GLY A 117 -10.29 12.82 2.70
N LEU A 118 -11.27 12.06 2.20
CA LEU A 118 -11.05 10.70 1.73
C LEU A 118 -10.25 10.73 0.41
N CYS A 119 -9.16 9.98 0.38
CA CYS A 119 -8.36 9.78 -0.83
C CYS A 119 -8.36 8.31 -1.22
N GLN A 120 -8.16 8.05 -2.51
CA GLN A 120 -7.88 6.73 -3.05
C GLN A 120 -6.40 6.70 -3.43
N ALA A 121 -5.68 5.73 -2.90
CA ALA A 121 -4.33 5.42 -3.33
C ALA A 121 -4.29 4.10 -4.10
N SER A 122 -3.36 3.99 -5.03
CA SER A 122 -3.05 2.73 -5.70
C SER A 122 -1.55 2.63 -5.94
N GLY A 123 -1.00 1.42 -5.86
CA GLY A 123 0.42 1.26 -6.05
C GLY A 123 0.83 -0.15 -6.43
N VAL A 124 2.10 -0.24 -6.81
CA VAL A 124 2.79 -1.46 -7.21
C VAL A 124 4.03 -1.61 -6.34
N ILE A 125 4.19 -2.78 -5.72
CA ILE A 125 5.36 -3.15 -4.92
C ILE A 125 6.14 -4.25 -5.64
N ARG A 126 7.46 -4.07 -5.70
CA ARG A 126 8.43 -5.10 -6.07
C ARG A 126 8.84 -5.85 -4.80
N ASN A 127 8.70 -7.17 -4.82
CA ASN A 127 9.21 -8.06 -3.80
C ASN A 127 10.54 -8.67 -4.28
N GLY A 128 11.65 -8.04 -3.88
CA GLY A 128 12.99 -8.42 -4.32
C GLY A 128 13.89 -8.89 -3.19
N LYS A 129 15.15 -9.18 -3.51
CA LYS A 129 16.18 -9.57 -2.53
C LYS A 129 16.41 -8.53 -1.43
N GLN A 130 16.15 -7.25 -1.72
CA GLN A 130 16.26 -6.14 -0.77
C GLN A 130 14.97 -5.89 0.03
N GLY A 131 13.99 -6.80 -0.08
CA GLY A 131 12.67 -6.68 0.52
C GLY A 131 11.66 -5.97 -0.39
N LEU A 132 10.55 -5.55 0.23
CA LEU A 132 9.47 -4.83 -0.44
C LEU A 132 9.93 -3.41 -0.78
N ARG A 133 9.65 -2.96 -2.01
CA ARG A 133 9.85 -1.57 -2.44
C ARG A 133 8.71 -1.11 -3.32
N ILE A 134 8.22 0.10 -3.09
CA ILE A 134 7.21 0.74 -3.93
C ILE A 134 7.85 1.11 -5.27
N ALA A 135 7.35 0.52 -6.35
CA ALA A 135 7.78 0.82 -7.71
C ALA A 135 6.90 1.90 -8.35
N HIS A 136 5.64 1.98 -7.95
CA HIS A 136 4.71 2.99 -8.43
C HIS A 136 3.69 3.29 -7.34
N TYR A 137 3.35 4.57 -7.16
CA TYR A 137 2.30 5.01 -6.27
C TYR A 137 1.57 6.20 -6.87
N GLN A 138 0.24 6.21 -6.72
CA GLN A 138 -0.61 7.33 -7.09
C GLN A 138 -1.62 7.61 -5.98
N LEU A 139 -1.79 8.88 -5.64
CA LEU A 139 -2.80 9.38 -4.71
C LEU A 139 -3.81 10.25 -5.48
N SER A 140 -5.09 10.08 -5.18
CA SER A 140 -6.16 10.87 -5.82
C SER A 140 -7.25 11.22 -4.82
N LEU A 141 -7.82 12.41 -4.95
CA LEU A 141 -9.02 12.80 -4.19
C LEU A 141 -10.20 11.95 -4.65
N THR A 142 -11.00 11.41 -3.72
CA THR A 142 -12.23 10.70 -4.09
C THR A 142 -13.35 11.71 -4.29
N VAL A 143 -13.51 12.16 -5.53
CA VAL A 143 -14.62 13.06 -5.91
C VAL A 143 -15.92 12.26 -5.97
N PRO A 144 -16.94 12.58 -5.14
CA PRO A 144 -18.28 12.01 -5.29
C PRO A 144 -18.84 12.32 -6.68
N ASN A 145 -19.51 11.34 -7.29
CA ASN A 145 -20.03 11.48 -8.65
C ASN A 145 -20.99 12.67 -8.79
N GLU A 146 -21.77 12.97 -7.75
CA GLU A 146 -22.69 14.10 -7.69
C GLU A 146 -21.99 15.47 -7.72
N LEU A 147 -20.69 15.52 -7.43
CA LEU A 147 -19.88 16.74 -7.44
C LEU A 147 -19.04 16.91 -8.72
N VAL A 148 -18.99 15.90 -9.60
CA VAL A 148 -18.10 15.88 -10.77
C VAL A 148 -18.36 17.07 -11.70
N ASP A 149 -19.61 17.39 -11.99
CA ASP A 149 -19.94 18.48 -12.91
C ASP A 149 -19.40 19.83 -12.42
N ARG A 150 -19.62 20.13 -11.13
CA ARG A 150 -19.13 21.35 -10.49
C ARG A 150 -17.61 21.40 -10.50
N ILE A 151 -16.95 20.32 -10.05
CA ILE A 151 -15.50 20.26 -9.96
C ILE A 151 -14.85 20.37 -11.34
N SER A 152 -15.43 19.72 -12.36
CA SER A 152 -14.98 19.82 -13.75
C SER A 152 -15.05 21.26 -14.27
N GLN A 153 -16.13 21.99 -13.95
CA GLN A 153 -16.26 23.40 -14.29
C GLN A 153 -15.21 24.26 -13.58
N ASP A 154 -14.99 24.05 -12.28
CA ASP A 154 -14.01 24.78 -11.48
C ASP A 154 -12.57 24.54 -12.02
N ILE A 155 -12.23 23.28 -12.34
CA ILE A 155 -10.95 22.93 -12.98
C ILE A 155 -10.84 23.66 -14.33
N SER A 156 -11.85 23.58 -15.20
CA SER A 156 -11.82 24.23 -16.52
C SER A 156 -11.61 25.74 -16.41
N ALA A 157 -12.28 26.40 -15.46
CA ALA A 157 -12.12 27.82 -15.21
C ALA A 157 -10.70 28.16 -14.72
N PHE A 158 -10.17 27.38 -13.78
CA PHE A 158 -8.80 27.55 -13.28
C PHE A 158 -7.76 27.43 -14.39
N GLU A 159 -7.86 26.39 -15.22
CA GLU A 159 -6.94 26.13 -16.33
C GLU A 159 -6.97 27.24 -17.40
N LYS A 160 -8.16 27.78 -17.71
CA LYS A 160 -8.29 28.91 -18.66
C LYS A 160 -7.64 30.18 -18.12
N ALA A 161 -7.75 30.43 -16.81
CA ALA A 161 -7.12 31.58 -16.16
C ALA A 161 -5.60 31.41 -16.01
N HIS A 162 -5.11 30.17 -15.99
CA HIS A 162 -3.70 29.82 -15.80
C HIS A 162 -3.23 28.86 -16.90
N PRO A 163 -3.16 29.32 -18.16
CA PRO A 163 -2.71 28.46 -19.26
C PRO A 163 -1.31 27.93 -18.94
N ALA A 164 -1.11 26.63 -19.19
CA ALA A 164 0.20 26.03 -19.06
C ALA A 164 1.22 26.83 -19.90
N LYS A 165 2.38 27.13 -19.31
CA LYS A 165 3.48 27.79 -20.02
C LYS A 165 4.09 26.87 -21.07
#